data_AF-A0A2M8Q2D1-F1
#
_entry.id   AF-A0A2M8Q2D1-F1
#
_cell.length_a   1.000
_cell.length_b   1.000
_cell.length_c   1.000
_cell.angle_alpha   90.00
_cell.angle_beta   90.00
_cell.angle_gamma   90.00
#
_symmetry.space_group_name_H-M   'P 1'
#
loop_
_entity.id
_entity.type
_entity.pdbx_description
1 polymer ?
#
loop_
_entity_poly.entity_id
_entity_poly.type
_entity_poly.pdbx_seq_one_letter_code
_entity_poly.pdbx_strand_id
1 'polypeptide(L)'
;MDNIDFLTALELDHLRNEALMRYEQCLTDRGTASLASFIEEQLTYTPPPLYLLEKIAHDLQQRLSTLQLHQHEVRNNIIHVMRENYDIDITSLVPADKIAYFHCISPDEICSNLPIELPNEERLLLRETLEASQRLAAQLQTDIDITHELVKMIVEWTAAISTRYARESHNWHFGINANFSEDIIH
;
A
#
# COMPACT_ATOMS: atom_id res chain seq x y z
N MET A 1 41.15 -4.55 -4.99
CA MET A 1 40.15 -3.56 -4.53
C MET A 1 39.75 -2.82 -5.78
N ASP A 2 38.58 -3.16 -6.34
CA ASP A 2 37.84 -2.38 -7.35
C ASP A 2 36.66 -3.27 -7.81
N ASN A 3 35.50 -3.05 -7.18
CA ASN A 3 34.15 -3.25 -7.70
C ASN A 3 33.17 -2.96 -6.55
N ILE A 4 33.14 -1.69 -6.14
CA ILE A 4 31.94 -1.15 -5.48
C ILE A 4 31.10 -0.64 -6.63
N ASP A 5 30.44 -1.56 -7.35
CA ASP A 5 29.38 -1.20 -8.28
C ASP A 5 28.18 -0.80 -7.43
N PHE A 6 28.22 0.45 -6.99
CA PHE A 6 27.02 1.16 -6.59
C PHE A 6 26.10 1.11 -7.81
N LEU A 7 24.88 0.58 -7.66
CA LEU A 7 23.89 0.59 -8.73
C LEU A 7 23.86 1.99 -9.33
N THR A 8 24.08 2.07 -10.64
CA THR A 8 23.99 3.34 -11.35
C THR A 8 22.57 3.89 -11.17
N ALA A 9 22.41 5.21 -11.28
CA ALA A 9 21.08 5.82 -11.18
C ALA A 9 20.08 5.19 -12.16
N LEU A 10 20.56 4.81 -13.36
CA LEU A 10 19.76 4.15 -14.38
C LEU A 10 19.29 2.74 -13.98
N GLU A 11 20.19 1.94 -13.40
CA GLU A 11 19.84 0.60 -12.91
C GLU A 11 18.86 0.69 -11.74
N LEU A 12 19.04 1.68 -10.86
CA LEU A 12 18.14 1.89 -9.74
C LEU A 12 16.73 2.27 -10.20
N ASP A 13 16.62 3.17 -11.18
CA ASP A 13 15.34 3.54 -11.77
C ASP A 13 14.70 2.36 -12.52
N HIS A 14 15.50 1.52 -13.18
CA HIS A 14 15.01 0.30 -13.82
C HIS A 14 14.40 -0.68 -12.80
N LEU A 15 15.13 -0.99 -11.72
CA LEU A 15 14.67 -1.87 -10.66
C LEU A 15 13.45 -1.32 -9.93
N ARG A 16 13.39 0.00 -9.71
CA ARG A 16 12.22 0.67 -9.14
C ARG A 16 10.99 0.51 -10.04
N ASN A 17 11.14 0.68 -11.35
CA ASN A 17 10.04 0.47 -12.29
C ASN A 17 9.60 -0.99 -12.35
N GLU A 18 10.54 -1.94 -12.30
CA GLU A 18 10.21 -3.36 -12.20
C GLU A 18 9.42 -3.65 -10.92
N ALA A 19 9.84 -3.13 -9.77
CA ALA A 19 9.11 -3.29 -8.52
C ALA A 19 7.67 -2.78 -8.62
N LEU A 20 7.47 -1.63 -9.28
CA LEU A 20 6.13 -1.09 -9.52
C LEU A 20 5.30 -1.98 -10.46
N MET A 21 5.90 -2.59 -11.47
CA MET A 21 5.20 -3.59 -12.29
C MET A 21 4.80 -4.83 -11.48
N ARG A 22 5.67 -5.32 -10.59
CA ARG A 22 5.35 -6.44 -9.69
C ARG A 22 4.22 -6.08 -8.73
N TYR A 23 4.19 -4.84 -8.25
CA TYR A 23 3.07 -4.30 -7.47
C TYR A 23 1.76 -4.32 -8.26
N GLU A 24 1.72 -3.86 -9.51
CA GLU A 24 0.50 -3.93 -10.34
C GLU A 24 0.02 -5.38 -10.54
N GLN A 25 0.98 -6.30 -10.69
CA GLN A 25 0.67 -7.73 -10.75
C GLN A 25 0.07 -8.24 -9.42
N CYS A 26 0.57 -7.77 -8.27
CA CYS A 26 0.01 -8.09 -6.96
C CYS A 26 -1.45 -7.65 -6.83
N LEU A 27 -1.78 -6.44 -7.32
CA LEU A 27 -3.16 -5.96 -7.35
C LEU A 27 -4.01 -6.85 -8.26
N THR A 28 -3.52 -7.20 -9.44
CA THR A 28 -4.25 -8.04 -10.41
C THR A 28 -4.52 -9.44 -9.86
N ASP A 29 -3.50 -10.07 -9.26
CA ASP A 29 -3.56 -11.45 -8.75
C ASP A 29 -4.18 -11.56 -7.35
N ARG A 30 -4.48 -10.43 -6.71
CA ARG A 30 -5.01 -10.35 -5.33
C ARG A 30 -4.09 -10.99 -4.28
N GLY A 31 -2.78 -10.74 -4.37
CA GLY A 31 -1.80 -11.28 -3.43
C GLY A 31 -0.45 -10.57 -3.46
N THR A 32 0.41 -10.85 -2.49
CA THR A 32 1.68 -10.11 -2.28
C THR A 32 2.93 -10.78 -2.86
N ALA A 33 2.77 -12.01 -3.38
CA ALA A 33 3.89 -12.88 -3.73
C ALA A 33 4.84 -12.29 -4.80
N SER A 34 4.30 -11.66 -5.85
CA SER A 34 5.10 -11.17 -6.98
C SER A 34 6.13 -10.12 -6.55
N LEU A 35 5.71 -9.14 -5.72
CA LEU A 35 6.63 -8.15 -5.19
C LEU A 35 7.51 -8.73 -4.07
N ALA A 36 6.98 -9.60 -3.22
CA ALA A 36 7.77 -10.25 -2.16
C ALA A 36 8.98 -10.99 -2.75
N SER A 37 8.78 -11.82 -3.77
CA SER A 37 9.85 -12.56 -4.45
C SER A 37 10.88 -11.63 -5.09
N PHE A 38 10.43 -10.55 -5.76
CA PHE A 38 11.34 -9.55 -6.30
C PHE A 38 12.23 -8.93 -5.22
N ILE A 39 11.66 -8.57 -4.07
CA ILE A 39 12.45 -7.99 -2.98
C ILE A 39 13.41 -9.01 -2.39
N GLU A 40 12.98 -10.26 -2.17
CA GLU A 40 13.85 -11.35 -1.72
C GLU A 40 15.08 -11.53 -2.63
N GLU A 41 14.91 -11.45 -3.94
CA GLU A 41 16.01 -11.45 -4.91
C GLU A 41 16.97 -10.26 -4.66
N GLN A 42 16.44 -9.06 -4.40
CA GLN A 42 17.27 -7.89 -4.07
C GLN A 42 18.06 -8.06 -2.76
N LEU A 43 17.56 -8.87 -1.82
CA LEU A 43 18.26 -9.14 -0.56
C LEU A 43 19.48 -10.06 -0.72
N THR A 44 19.64 -10.71 -1.88
CA THR A 44 20.80 -11.58 -2.15
C THR A 44 22.07 -10.80 -2.53
N TYR A 45 21.93 -9.54 -2.95
CA TYR A 45 23.08 -8.68 -3.26
C TYR A 45 23.89 -8.33 -2.01
N THR A 46 25.19 -8.13 -2.18
CA THR A 46 26.10 -7.73 -1.10
C THR A 46 26.88 -6.48 -1.52
N PRO A 47 26.56 -5.28 -0.98
CA PRO A 47 25.48 -5.01 -0.01
C PRO A 47 24.07 -4.99 -0.63
N PRO A 48 22.99 -5.32 0.11
CA PRO A 48 21.63 -5.12 -0.33
C PRO A 48 21.35 -3.64 -0.64
N PRO A 49 20.57 -3.35 -1.69
CA PRO A 49 20.30 -1.99 -2.13
C PRO A 49 19.24 -1.32 -1.23
N LEU A 50 19.61 -0.94 0.00
CA LEU A 50 18.69 -0.31 0.97
C LEU A 50 17.95 0.91 0.40
N TYR A 51 18.65 1.76 -0.35
CA TYR A 51 18.04 2.93 -0.97
C TYR A 51 16.91 2.59 -1.95
N LEU A 52 17.03 1.46 -2.68
CA LEU A 52 15.96 0.98 -3.56
C LEU A 52 14.73 0.59 -2.74
N LEU A 53 14.92 -0.15 -1.64
CA LEU A 53 13.81 -0.58 -0.77
C LEU A 53 13.08 0.62 -0.15
N GLU A 54 13.83 1.64 0.30
CA GLU A 54 13.25 2.89 0.81
C GLU A 54 12.44 3.63 -0.25
N LYS A 55 12.92 3.67 -1.50
CA LYS A 55 12.19 4.28 -2.63
C LYS A 55 10.90 3.54 -2.94
N ILE A 56 10.94 2.21 -2.99
CA ILE A 56 9.75 1.39 -3.22
C ILE A 56 8.75 1.60 -2.08
N ALA A 57 9.19 1.56 -0.82
CA ALA A 57 8.32 1.80 0.32
C ALA A 57 7.64 3.17 0.25
N HIS A 58 8.39 4.21 -0.12
CA HIS A 58 7.85 5.56 -0.29
C HIS A 58 6.78 5.62 -1.39
N ASP A 59 7.03 5.01 -2.55
CA ASP A 59 6.06 4.99 -3.65
C ASP A 59 4.77 4.25 -3.27
N LEU A 60 4.89 3.13 -2.57
CA LEU A 60 3.73 2.38 -2.11
C LEU A 60 2.94 3.14 -1.03
N GLN A 61 3.61 3.88 -0.14
CA GLN A 61 2.94 4.74 0.84
C GLN A 61 2.16 5.87 0.16
N GLN A 62 2.72 6.48 -0.88
CA GLN A 62 2.01 7.50 -1.67
C GLN A 62 0.78 6.89 -2.36
N ARG A 63 0.93 5.72 -2.98
CA ARG A 63 -0.19 5.00 -3.62
C ARG A 63 -1.27 4.61 -2.61
N LEU A 64 -0.89 4.12 -1.43
CA LEU A 64 -1.82 3.80 -0.35
C LEU A 64 -2.65 5.03 0.05
N SER A 65 -1.99 6.18 0.20
CA SER A 65 -2.67 7.45 0.51
C SER A 65 -3.67 7.85 -0.58
N THR A 66 -3.30 7.68 -1.84
CA THR A 66 -4.20 7.94 -2.99
C THR A 66 -5.39 6.99 -3.02
N LEU A 67 -5.19 5.69 -2.74
CA LEU A 67 -6.27 4.70 -2.68
C LEU A 67 -7.27 5.02 -1.56
N GLN A 68 -6.77 5.39 -0.38
CA GLN A 68 -7.61 5.81 0.75
C GLN A 68 -8.41 7.07 0.41
N LEU A 69 -7.78 8.06 -0.23
CA LEU A 69 -8.49 9.26 -0.70
C LEU A 69 -9.60 8.91 -1.70
N HIS A 70 -9.30 8.06 -2.68
CA HIS A 70 -10.28 7.62 -3.68
C HIS A 70 -11.45 6.87 -3.03
N GLN A 71 -11.20 6.06 -1.99
CA GLN A 71 -12.26 5.43 -1.22
C GLN A 71 -13.20 6.47 -0.58
N HIS A 72 -12.64 7.53 0.01
CA HIS A 72 -13.42 8.66 0.54
C HIS A 72 -14.23 9.39 -0.53
N GLU A 73 -13.66 9.59 -1.71
CA GLU A 73 -14.37 10.21 -2.83
C GLU A 73 -15.56 9.37 -3.30
N VAL A 74 -15.41 8.05 -3.43
CA VAL A 74 -16.51 7.14 -3.79
C VAL A 74 -17.67 7.26 -2.79
N ARG A 75 -17.37 7.24 -1.48
CA ARG A 75 -18.38 7.46 -0.42
C ARG A 75 -19.07 8.81 -0.58
N ASN A 76 -18.28 9.88 -0.71
CA ASN A 76 -18.81 11.25 -0.74
C ASN A 76 -19.66 11.50 -1.99
N ASN A 77 -19.28 10.93 -3.12
CA ASN A 77 -20.05 11.01 -4.36
C ASN A 77 -21.42 10.36 -4.20
N ILE A 78 -21.51 9.19 -3.54
CA ILE A 78 -22.80 8.54 -3.31
C ILE A 78 -23.66 9.34 -2.33
N ILE A 79 -23.09 9.86 -1.25
CA ILE A 79 -23.83 10.76 -0.33
C ILE A 79 -24.36 11.98 -1.08
N HIS A 80 -23.53 12.59 -1.93
CA HIS A 80 -23.91 13.74 -2.72
C HIS A 80 -25.03 13.42 -3.70
N VAL A 81 -24.92 12.32 -4.47
CA VAL A 81 -25.99 11.87 -5.38
C VAL A 81 -27.29 11.60 -4.64
N MET A 82 -27.23 10.93 -3.48
CA MET A 82 -28.41 10.65 -2.66
C MET A 82 -29.08 11.92 -2.15
N ARG A 83 -28.29 12.89 -1.69
CA ARG A 83 -28.80 14.13 -1.13
C ARG A 83 -29.35 15.06 -2.22
N GLU A 84 -28.62 15.29 -3.30
CA GLU A 84 -29.01 16.28 -4.31
C GLU A 84 -30.14 15.79 -5.23
N ASN A 85 -30.14 14.49 -5.57
CA ASN A 85 -31.11 13.97 -6.55
C ASN A 85 -32.36 13.40 -5.88
N TYR A 86 -32.26 12.98 -4.62
CA TYR A 86 -33.34 12.25 -3.95
C TYR A 86 -33.72 12.81 -2.57
N ASP A 87 -33.02 13.84 -2.07
CA ASP A 87 -33.21 14.43 -0.72
C ASP A 87 -33.03 13.41 0.41
N ILE A 88 -32.10 12.46 0.24
CA ILE A 88 -31.83 11.38 1.20
C ILE A 88 -30.44 11.55 1.77
N ASP A 89 -30.38 11.67 3.10
CA ASP A 89 -29.11 11.67 3.81
C ASP A 89 -28.75 10.26 4.31
N ILE A 90 -27.79 9.64 3.64
CA ILE A 90 -27.24 8.34 4.04
C ILE A 90 -25.97 8.46 4.91
N THR A 91 -25.57 9.67 5.33
CA THR A 91 -24.29 9.91 6.05
C THR A 91 -24.13 9.04 7.29
N SER A 92 -25.24 8.76 7.99
CA SER A 92 -25.28 7.91 9.18
C SER A 92 -25.08 6.42 8.87
N LEU A 93 -25.51 5.96 7.70
CA LEU A 93 -25.35 4.58 7.24
C LEU A 93 -23.90 4.31 6.81
N VAL A 94 -23.26 5.33 6.24
CA VAL A 94 -21.87 5.26 5.75
C VAL A 94 -21.00 6.27 6.50
N PRO A 95 -20.68 6.08 7.78
CA PRO A 95 -19.90 7.08 8.51
C PRO A 95 -18.42 7.05 8.08
N ALA A 96 -17.75 8.21 8.12
CA ALA A 96 -16.41 8.38 7.53
C ALA A 96 -15.32 7.56 8.24
N ASP A 97 -15.49 7.29 9.53
CA ASP A 97 -14.59 6.47 10.35
C ASP A 97 -14.71 4.97 10.08
N LYS A 98 -15.78 4.53 9.40
CA LYS A 98 -16.04 3.13 9.04
C LYS A 98 -16.07 2.91 7.53
N ILE A 99 -15.38 3.76 6.78
CA ILE A 99 -15.42 3.73 5.32
C ILE A 99 -14.94 2.40 4.73
N ALA A 100 -14.01 1.72 5.41
CA ALA A 100 -13.54 0.39 5.02
C ALA A 100 -14.69 -0.63 4.90
N TYR A 101 -15.81 -0.42 5.60
CA TYR A 101 -16.98 -1.31 5.59
C TYR A 101 -18.11 -0.83 4.67
N PHE A 102 -17.91 0.24 3.90
CA PHE A 102 -18.94 0.76 2.99
C PHE A 102 -19.44 -0.32 2.02
N HIS A 103 -18.51 -1.13 1.50
CA HIS A 103 -18.82 -2.23 0.60
C HIS A 103 -19.60 -3.39 1.25
N CYS A 104 -19.73 -3.42 2.57
CA CYS A 104 -20.49 -4.44 3.31
C CYS A 104 -21.97 -4.07 3.52
N ILE A 105 -22.35 -2.82 3.29
CA ILE A 105 -23.73 -2.36 3.47
C ILE A 105 -24.55 -2.85 2.29
N SER A 106 -25.73 -3.44 2.52
CA SER A 106 -26.55 -3.91 1.40
C SER A 106 -27.18 -2.74 0.64
N PRO A 107 -27.19 -2.74 -0.71
CA PRO A 107 -27.98 -1.78 -1.48
C PRO A 107 -29.45 -1.78 -1.06
N ASP A 108 -29.98 -2.94 -0.66
CA ASP A 108 -31.37 -3.06 -0.19
C ASP A 108 -31.62 -2.35 1.14
N GLU A 109 -30.62 -2.31 2.01
CA GLU A 109 -30.71 -1.58 3.29
C GLU A 109 -30.80 -0.07 3.02
N ILE A 110 -30.00 0.44 2.09
CA ILE A 110 -30.06 1.85 1.67
C ILE A 110 -31.39 2.11 0.95
N CYS A 111 -31.79 1.23 0.02
CA CYS A 111 -33.01 1.34 -0.75
C CYS A 111 -34.29 1.23 0.10
N SER A 112 -34.23 0.59 1.26
CA SER A 112 -35.36 0.50 2.19
C SER A 112 -35.71 1.83 2.85
N ASN A 113 -34.78 2.78 2.85
CA ASN A 113 -34.96 4.14 3.38
C ASN A 113 -35.45 5.15 2.32
N LEU A 114 -35.68 4.70 1.08
CA LEU A 114 -36.17 5.58 0.01
C LEU A 114 -37.66 5.93 0.22
N PRO A 115 -38.09 7.13 -0.20
CA PRO A 115 -39.50 7.48 -0.28
C PRO A 115 -40.29 6.46 -1.10
N ILE A 116 -41.49 6.09 -0.61
CA ILE A 116 -42.39 5.14 -1.30
C ILE A 116 -42.83 5.66 -2.68
N GLU A 117 -42.81 6.98 -2.87
CA GLU A 117 -43.29 7.66 -4.08
C GLU A 117 -42.29 7.67 -5.24
N LEU A 118 -41.07 7.18 -5.05
CA LEU A 118 -40.04 7.20 -6.09
C LEU A 118 -40.43 6.27 -7.26
N PRO A 119 -40.41 6.75 -8.52
CA PRO A 119 -40.70 5.91 -9.69
C PRO A 119 -39.82 4.66 -9.74
N ASN A 120 -40.39 3.52 -10.17
CA ASN A 120 -39.67 2.25 -10.21
C ASN A 120 -38.37 2.32 -11.05
N GLU A 121 -38.36 3.09 -12.13
CA GLU A 121 -37.19 3.27 -12.99
C GLU A 121 -36.04 3.99 -12.25
N GLU A 122 -36.36 5.04 -11.50
CA GLU A 122 -35.37 5.76 -10.70
C GLU A 122 -34.83 4.89 -9.56
N ARG A 123 -35.69 4.09 -8.92
CA ARG A 123 -35.27 3.12 -7.90
C ARG A 123 -34.32 2.08 -8.45
N LEU A 124 -34.56 1.60 -9.67
CA LEU A 124 -33.68 0.65 -10.34
C LEU A 124 -32.32 1.29 -10.65
N LEU A 125 -32.31 2.48 -11.25
CA LEU A 125 -31.08 3.21 -11.56
C LEU A 125 -30.25 3.49 -10.31
N LEU A 126 -30.90 3.87 -9.21
CA LEU A 126 -30.25 4.14 -7.94
C LEU A 126 -29.61 2.88 -7.35
N ARG A 127 -30.33 1.75 -7.42
CA ARG A 127 -29.81 0.44 -6.99
C ARG A 127 -28.58 0.04 -7.79
N GLU A 128 -28.63 0.17 -9.12
CA GLU A 128 -27.49 -0.12 -9.99
C GLU A 128 -26.29 0.78 -9.68
N THR A 129 -26.54 2.07 -9.41
CA THR A 129 -25.51 3.03 -9.01
C THR A 129 -24.86 2.62 -7.68
N LEU A 130 -25.66 2.27 -6.68
CA LEU A 130 -25.17 1.78 -5.39
C LEU A 130 -24.35 0.49 -5.54
N GLU A 131 -24.85 -0.48 -6.30
CA GLU A 131 -24.14 -1.75 -6.55
C GLU A 131 -22.81 -1.52 -7.28
N ALA A 132 -22.76 -0.59 -8.24
CA ALA A 132 -21.52 -0.21 -8.90
C ALA A 132 -20.52 0.43 -7.94
N SER A 133 -20.96 1.37 -7.11
CA SER A 133 -20.10 2.04 -6.12
C SER A 133 -19.62 1.09 -5.02
N GLN A 134 -20.44 0.13 -4.59
CA GLN A 134 -20.02 -0.89 -3.64
C GLN A 134 -18.98 -1.84 -4.22
N ARG A 135 -19.14 -2.28 -5.47
CA ARG A 135 -18.12 -3.09 -6.14
C ARG A 135 -16.79 -2.34 -6.25
N LEU A 136 -16.85 -1.06 -6.61
CA LEU A 136 -15.66 -0.21 -6.65
C LEU A 136 -15.03 -0.07 -5.25
N ALA A 137 -15.83 0.16 -4.21
CA ALA A 137 -15.34 0.26 -2.84
C ALA A 137 -14.73 -1.05 -2.32
N ALA A 138 -15.29 -2.21 -2.69
CA ALA A 138 -14.74 -3.52 -2.36
C ALA A 138 -13.37 -3.74 -3.03
N GLN A 139 -13.28 -3.38 -4.31
CA GLN A 139 -12.02 -3.43 -5.04
C GLN A 139 -10.97 -2.51 -4.40
N LEU A 140 -11.32 -1.25 -4.13
CA LEU A 140 -10.43 -0.30 -3.47
C LEU A 140 -9.98 -0.80 -2.10
N GLN A 141 -10.88 -1.38 -1.31
CA GLN A 141 -10.50 -1.94 0.00
C GLN A 141 -9.50 -3.08 -0.17
N THR A 142 -9.71 -3.97 -1.13
CA THR A 142 -8.77 -5.07 -1.42
C THR A 142 -7.40 -4.54 -1.84
N ASP A 143 -7.38 -3.53 -2.72
CA ASP A 143 -6.14 -2.89 -3.18
C ASP A 143 -5.41 -2.17 -2.02
N ILE A 144 -6.16 -1.52 -1.11
CA ILE A 144 -5.64 -0.90 0.12
C ILE A 144 -4.98 -1.95 1.01
N ASP A 145 -5.65 -3.08 1.25
CA ASP A 145 -5.17 -4.14 2.14
C ASP A 145 -3.86 -4.74 1.62
N ILE A 146 -3.81 -5.08 0.32
CA ILE A 146 -2.60 -5.59 -0.35
C ILE A 146 -1.47 -4.57 -0.27
N THR A 147 -1.75 -3.30 -0.60
CA THR A 147 -0.73 -2.24 -0.59
C THR A 147 -0.17 -2.03 0.82
N HIS A 148 -1.03 -2.03 1.83
CA HIS A 148 -0.63 -1.89 3.22
C HIS A 148 0.26 -3.06 3.68
N GLU A 149 -0.08 -4.30 3.32
CA GLU A 149 0.74 -5.47 3.61
C GLU A 149 2.14 -5.36 2.97
N LEU A 150 2.21 -4.96 1.70
CA LEU A 150 3.47 -4.77 0.98
C LEU A 150 4.35 -3.67 1.59
N VAL A 151 3.75 -2.51 1.95
CA VAL A 151 4.46 -1.44 2.65
C VAL A 151 5.05 -1.96 3.96
N LYS A 152 4.25 -2.65 4.76
CA LYS A 152 4.69 -3.20 6.05
C LYS A 152 5.87 -4.15 5.87
N MET A 153 5.77 -5.09 4.95
CA MET A 153 6.81 -6.07 4.64
C MET A 153 8.14 -5.39 4.25
N ILE A 154 8.10 -4.40 3.35
CA ILE A 154 9.32 -3.71 2.88
C ILE A 154 9.94 -2.88 4.00
N VAL A 155 9.14 -2.19 4.82
CA VAL A 155 9.63 -1.43 5.97
C VAL A 155 10.30 -2.35 7.00
N GLU A 156 9.70 -3.50 7.29
CA GLU A 156 10.26 -4.49 8.21
C GLU A 156 11.61 -5.05 7.72
N TRP A 157 11.70 -5.41 6.44
CA TRP A 157 12.96 -5.86 5.85
C TRP A 157 14.03 -4.78 5.84
N THR A 158 13.68 -3.54 5.47
CA THR A 158 14.60 -2.40 5.48
C THR A 158 15.16 -2.15 6.88
N ALA A 159 14.32 -2.24 7.91
CA ALA A 159 14.74 -2.12 9.31
C ALA A 159 15.65 -3.27 9.76
N ALA A 160 15.34 -4.51 9.38
CA ALA A 160 16.13 -5.68 9.71
C ALA A 160 17.54 -5.62 9.10
N ILE A 161 17.65 -5.23 7.83
CA ILE A 161 18.91 -5.09 7.11
C ILE A 161 19.74 -3.95 7.70
N SER A 162 19.14 -2.78 7.91
CA SER A 162 19.81 -1.63 8.54
C SER A 162 20.39 -1.99 9.92
N THR A 163 19.64 -2.75 10.72
CA THR A 163 20.11 -3.22 12.04
C THR A 163 21.30 -4.17 11.93
N ARG A 164 21.29 -5.09 10.95
CA ARG A 164 22.40 -6.01 10.71
C ARG A 164 23.68 -5.26 10.33
N TYR A 165 23.59 -4.29 9.41
CA TYR A 165 24.73 -3.48 8.99
C TYR A 165 25.30 -2.61 10.12
N ALA A 166 24.44 -2.03 10.96
CA ALA A 166 24.89 -1.28 12.14
C ALA A 166 25.69 -2.16 13.11
N ARG A 167 25.27 -3.41 13.33
CA ARG A 167 26.00 -4.37 14.17
C ARG A 167 27.33 -4.81 13.56
N GLU A 168 27.36 -5.09 12.27
CA GLU A 168 28.59 -5.45 11.56
C GLU A 168 29.60 -4.29 11.63
N SER A 169 29.18 -3.05 11.34
CA SER A 169 30.03 -1.85 11.48
C SER A 169 30.57 -1.66 12.91
N HIS A 170 29.74 -1.86 13.93
CA HIS A 170 30.17 -1.82 15.33
C HIS A 170 31.24 -2.90 15.63
N ASN A 171 31.03 -4.14 15.17
CA ASN A 171 32.01 -5.22 15.37
C ASN A 171 33.36 -4.93 14.69
N TRP A 172 33.38 -4.25 13.53
CA TRP A 172 34.62 -3.79 12.90
C TRP A 172 35.34 -2.72 13.73
N HIS A 173 34.61 -1.73 14.28
CA HIS A 173 35.20 -0.67 15.09
C HIS A 173 35.75 -1.17 16.45
N PHE A 174 35.14 -2.20 17.04
CA PHE A 174 35.62 -2.80 18.29
C PHE A 174 36.68 -3.90 18.08
N GLY A 175 36.63 -4.64 16.96
CA GLY A 175 37.63 -5.66 16.62
C GLY A 175 39.00 -5.08 16.25
N ILE A 176 39.04 -3.87 15.66
CA ILE A 176 40.30 -3.18 15.36
C ILE A 176 40.99 -2.69 16.66
N ASN A 177 40.22 -2.28 17.67
CA ASN A 177 40.79 -1.80 18.94
C ASN A 177 41.36 -2.92 19.84
N ALA A 178 40.98 -4.19 19.62
CA ALA A 178 41.54 -5.31 20.37
C ALA A 178 42.94 -5.74 19.88
N ASN A 179 43.25 -5.55 18.59
CA ASN A 179 44.52 -6.00 18.00
C ASN A 179 45.63 -4.93 18.03
N PHE A 180 45.35 -3.69 18.43
CA PHE A 180 46.37 -2.63 18.56
C PHE A 180 46.91 -2.45 19.99
N SER A 181 46.47 -3.26 20.96
CA SER A 181 46.92 -3.13 22.36
C SER A 181 47.97 -4.16 22.79
N GLU A 182 48.36 -5.12 21.93
CA GLU A 182 49.37 -6.14 22.29
C GLU A 182 50.80 -5.84 21.77
N ASP A 183 51.01 -4.84 20.90
CA ASP A 183 52.32 -4.59 20.26
C ASP A 183 53.13 -3.39 20.82
N ILE A 184 52.83 -2.91 22.04
CA ILE A 184 53.65 -1.86 22.71
C ILE A 184 54.18 -2.34 24.06
N ILE A 185 54.82 -3.52 24.10
CA ILE A 185 55.82 -3.86 25.12
C ILE A 185 56.87 -4.77 24.50
N HIS A 186 57.93 -4.20 23.91
CA HIS A 186 59.25 -4.82 23.85
C HIS A 186 60.34 -3.76 23.65
#